data_AF-A0A0Q3MKE0-F1
#
_entry.id   AF-A0A0Q3MKE0-F1
#
_cell.length_a   1.000
_cell.length_b   1.000
_cell.length_c   1.000
_cell.angle_alpha   90.00
_cell.angle_beta   90.00
_cell.angle_gamma   90.00
#
_symmetry.space_group_name_H-M   'P 1'
#
loop_
_entity.id
_entity.type
_entity.pdbx_description
1 polymer ?
#
loop_
_entity_poly.entity_id
_entity_poly.type
_entity_poly.pdbx_seq_one_letter_code
_entity_poly.pdbx_strand_id
1 'polypeptide(L)'
;MRGCHGHVAPVVPVPPASPPDFLVKKDSDYCACRTPCAMVRYGKELSMVKIPSKASARYLAKKFNKTEQYIADNVLVLDIFFEALNYEMIEQKKAYEVAGLLGDIGGQMGLFIGASLLTILEIFDYLYESGSLAMAGHCSSVGVPSSVGTTAVKGHLCSQPESHPSPAPPA
;
A
#
# COMPACT_ATOMS: atom_id res chain seq x y z
N MET A 1 -18.61 9.40 -20.24
CA MET A 1 -17.60 10.44 -20.61
C MET A 1 -18.31 11.78 -20.66
N ARG A 2 -18.24 12.58 -19.58
CA ARG A 2 -18.72 13.97 -19.65
C ARG A 2 -17.58 14.76 -20.29
N GLY A 3 -17.71 15.06 -21.58
CA GLY A 3 -16.92 16.11 -22.22
C GLY A 3 -17.18 17.45 -21.51
N CYS A 4 -16.43 18.49 -21.87
CA CYS A 4 -16.58 19.85 -21.35
C CYS A 4 -18.01 20.40 -21.67
N HIS A 5 -19.04 19.89 -21.00
CA HIS A 5 -20.45 20.25 -21.13
C HIS A 5 -20.77 21.16 -19.97
N GLY A 6 -20.46 22.45 -20.13
CA GLY A 6 -20.77 23.47 -19.13
C GLY A 6 -20.11 24.81 -19.38
N HIS A 7 -18.96 24.83 -20.05
CA HIS A 7 -18.39 26.06 -20.60
C HIS A 7 -18.58 26.03 -22.11
N VAL A 8 -19.61 26.74 -22.58
CA VAL A 8 -19.61 27.22 -23.97
C VAL A 8 -18.41 28.15 -24.05
N ALA A 9 -17.35 27.76 -24.78
CA ALA A 9 -16.30 28.71 -25.12
C ALA A 9 -16.99 29.93 -25.76
N PRO A 10 -16.72 31.16 -25.28
CA PRO A 10 -17.36 32.34 -25.86
C PRO A 10 -17.10 32.32 -27.36
N VAL A 11 -18.14 32.54 -28.17
CA VAL A 11 -17.99 32.68 -29.63
C VAL A 11 -17.19 33.96 -29.87
N VAL A 12 -15.86 33.83 -29.92
CA VAL A 12 -15.01 34.99 -30.22
C VAL A 12 -14.94 35.14 -31.74
N PRO A 13 -15.20 36.33 -32.31
CA PRO A 13 -15.08 36.56 -33.74
C PRO A 13 -13.67 36.17 -34.22
N VAL A 14 -13.59 35.17 -35.10
CA VAL A 14 -12.34 34.78 -35.75
C VAL A 14 -12.12 35.72 -36.93
N PRO A 15 -11.03 36.52 -36.96
CA PRO A 15 -10.71 37.34 -38.13
C PRO A 15 -10.35 36.42 -39.32
N PRO A 16 -10.68 36.81 -40.56
CA PRO A 16 -10.56 35.96 -41.75
C PRO A 16 -9.13 35.59 -42.19
N ALA A 17 -8.12 35.73 -41.32
CA ALA A 17 -6.72 35.44 -41.62
C ALA A 17 -5.91 34.85 -40.43
N SER A 18 -6.57 34.28 -39.42
CA SER A 18 -5.83 33.70 -38.27
C SER A 18 -5.10 32.41 -38.64
N PRO A 19 -3.79 32.26 -38.34
CA PRO A 19 -3.08 31.00 -38.47
C PRO A 19 -3.74 29.88 -37.63
N PRO A 20 -3.67 28.61 -38.06
CA PRO A 20 -4.25 27.48 -37.32
C PRO A 20 -3.71 27.39 -35.88
N ASP A 21 -2.45 27.76 -35.66
CA ASP A 21 -1.82 27.78 -34.33
C ASP A 21 -2.47 28.77 -33.36
N PHE A 22 -3.02 29.87 -33.86
CA PHE A 22 -3.72 30.86 -33.05
C PHE A 22 -5.07 30.33 -32.54
N LEU A 23 -5.76 29.52 -33.34
CA LEU A 23 -7.03 28.89 -32.96
C LEU A 23 -6.81 27.78 -31.91
N VAL A 24 -5.76 26.96 -32.08
CA VAL A 24 -5.38 25.91 -31.13
C VAL A 24 -4.98 26.49 -29.77
N LYS A 25 -4.20 27.57 -29.77
CA LYS A 25 -3.78 28.23 -28.52
C LYS A 25 -4.96 28.85 -27.77
N LYS A 26 -5.90 29.45 -28.50
CA LYS A 26 -7.09 30.07 -27.90
C LYS A 26 -8.04 29.03 -27.30
N ASP A 27 -8.24 27.90 -27.98
CA ASP A 27 -9.09 26.80 -27.49
C ASP A 27 -8.49 26.12 -26.25
N SER A 28 -7.16 25.97 -26.22
CA SER A 28 -6.42 25.44 -25.06
C SER A 28 -6.61 26.26 -23.78
N ASP A 29 -6.76 27.58 -23.88
CA ASP A 29 -6.94 28.46 -22.72
C ASP A 29 -8.39 28.42 -22.19
N TYR A 30 -9.38 28.12 -23.05
CA TYR A 30 -10.79 28.04 -22.66
C TYR A 30 -11.23 26.63 -22.22
N CYS A 31 -10.55 25.58 -22.68
CA CYS A 31 -10.95 24.17 -22.47
C CYS A 31 -9.89 23.35 -21.72
N ALA A 32 -9.42 23.83 -20.57
CA ALA A 32 -8.57 23.05 -19.66
C ALA A 32 -9.41 22.09 -18.79
N CYS A 33 -9.78 20.93 -19.34
CA CYS A 33 -10.57 19.92 -18.63
C CYS A 33 -9.66 19.02 -17.75
N ARG A 34 -9.96 18.95 -16.44
CA ARG A 34 -9.24 18.05 -15.51
C ARG A 34 -9.53 16.58 -15.85
N THR A 35 -8.50 15.73 -15.73
CA THR A 35 -8.65 14.28 -15.88
C THR A 35 -9.60 13.75 -14.79
N PRO A 36 -10.65 12.99 -15.15
CA PRO A 36 -11.55 12.42 -14.16
C PRO A 36 -10.87 11.30 -13.37
N CYS A 37 -11.25 11.15 -12.10
CA CYS A 37 -10.71 10.10 -11.22
C CYS A 37 -11.15 8.69 -11.62
N ALA A 38 -12.29 8.56 -12.31
CA ALA A 38 -12.82 7.30 -12.82
C ALA A 38 -12.95 7.37 -14.34
N MET A 39 -12.23 6.49 -15.03
CA MET A 39 -12.29 6.39 -16.48
C MET A 39 -12.12 4.93 -16.89
N VAL A 40 -12.94 4.47 -17.84
CA VAL A 40 -12.75 3.18 -18.50
C VAL A 40 -12.09 3.44 -19.85
N ARG A 41 -10.96 2.78 -20.10
CA ARG A 41 -10.26 2.82 -21.39
C ARG A 41 -10.29 1.44 -22.02
N TYR A 42 -10.71 1.39 -23.27
CA TYR A 42 -10.68 0.18 -24.08
C TYR A 42 -9.41 0.22 -24.94
N GLY A 43 -8.44 -0.65 -24.62
CA GLY A 43 -7.32 -0.91 -25.52
C GLY A 43 -7.86 -1.48 -26.83
N LYS A 44 -7.32 -1.01 -27.96
CA LYS A 44 -7.73 -1.49 -29.29
C LYS A 44 -6.53 -2.13 -29.99
N GLU A 45 -6.69 -3.37 -30.41
CA GLU A 45 -5.78 -4.03 -31.34
C GLU A 45 -6.48 -4.18 -32.69
N LEU A 46 -5.79 -3.86 -33.78
CA LEU A 46 -6.37 -3.85 -35.12
C LEU A 46 -5.70 -4.94 -35.97
N SER A 47 -6.49 -5.88 -36.45
CA SER A 47 -6.11 -6.83 -37.49
C SER A 47 -6.99 -6.63 -38.72
N MET A 48 -6.39 -6.71 -39.92
CA MET A 48 -7.10 -6.49 -41.17
C MET A 48 -6.83 -7.65 -42.13
N VAL A 49 -7.90 -8.16 -42.74
CA VAL A 49 -7.82 -9.19 -43.78
C VAL A 49 -8.50 -8.67 -45.06
N LYS A 50 -7.98 -9.08 -46.22
CA LYS A 50 -8.55 -8.67 -47.51
C LYS A 50 -9.87 -9.39 -47.76
N ILE A 51 -10.95 -8.63 -47.86
CA ILE A 51 -12.30 -9.09 -48.25
C ILE A 51 -12.74 -8.29 -49.48
N PRO A 52 -13.45 -8.89 -50.47
CA PRO A 52 -13.85 -10.29 -50.59
C PRO A 52 -12.76 -11.20 -51.20
N SER A 53 -12.84 -12.50 -50.92
CA SER A 53 -12.09 -13.53 -51.67
C SER A 53 -12.71 -13.74 -53.05
N LYS A 54 -11.96 -14.23 -54.04
CA LYS A 54 -12.47 -14.44 -55.42
C LYS A 54 -13.77 -15.26 -55.47
N ALA A 55 -13.93 -16.24 -54.57
CA ALA A 55 -15.13 -17.06 -54.47
C ALA A 55 -16.33 -16.31 -53.84
N SER A 56 -16.09 -15.51 -52.79
CA SER A 56 -17.13 -14.75 -52.09
C SER A 56 -17.55 -13.48 -52.83
N ALA A 57 -16.66 -12.89 -53.63
CA ALA A 57 -16.95 -11.73 -54.47
C ALA A 57 -18.08 -12.03 -55.47
N ARG A 58 -18.05 -13.19 -56.12
CA ARG A 58 -19.10 -13.64 -57.06
C ARG A 58 -20.46 -13.82 -56.40
N TYR A 59 -20.48 -14.35 -55.18
CA TYR A 59 -21.71 -14.52 -54.41
C TYR A 59 -22.28 -13.16 -53.96
N LEU A 60 -21.42 -12.29 -53.43
CA LEU A 60 -21.81 -10.95 -52.98
C LEU A 60 -22.28 -10.07 -54.14
N ALA A 61 -21.61 -10.11 -55.29
CA ALA A 61 -22.00 -9.40 -56.50
C ALA A 61 -23.40 -9.81 -56.99
N LYS A 62 -23.71 -11.12 -57.00
CA LYS A 62 -25.04 -11.63 -57.36
C LYS A 62 -26.12 -11.29 -56.34
N LYS A 63 -25.79 -11.33 -55.03
CA LYS A 63 -26.76 -11.08 -53.96
C LYS A 63 -27.13 -9.60 -53.85
N PHE A 64 -26.16 -8.71 -54.01
CA PHE A 64 -26.37 -7.26 -53.93
C PHE A 64 -26.61 -6.61 -55.30
N ASN A 65 -26.59 -7.39 -56.38
CA ASN A 65 -26.78 -6.93 -57.75
C ASN A 65 -25.82 -5.76 -58.12
N LYS A 66 -24.56 -5.88 -57.70
CA LYS A 66 -23.48 -4.92 -57.92
C LYS A 66 -22.30 -5.59 -58.61
N THR A 67 -21.43 -4.79 -59.23
CA THR A 67 -20.19 -5.29 -59.84
C THR A 67 -19.21 -5.77 -58.77
N GLU A 68 -18.37 -6.75 -59.11
CA GLU A 68 -17.34 -7.27 -58.17
C GLU A 68 -16.40 -6.17 -57.68
N GLN A 69 -16.08 -5.18 -58.53
CA GLN A 69 -15.29 -4.00 -58.18
C GLN A 69 -15.99 -3.12 -57.15
N TYR A 70 -17.30 -2.86 -57.32
CA TYR A 70 -18.07 -2.07 -56.37
C TYR A 70 -18.10 -2.72 -54.98
N ILE A 71 -18.20 -4.06 -54.93
CA ILE A 71 -18.14 -4.81 -53.68
C ILE A 71 -16.75 -4.71 -53.04
N ALA A 72 -15.68 -4.76 -53.82
CA ALA A 72 -14.31 -4.65 -53.29
C ALA A 72 -14.01 -3.26 -52.71
N ASP A 73 -14.53 -2.20 -53.32
CA ASP A 73 -14.18 -0.82 -52.95
C ASP A 73 -15.08 -0.22 -51.86
N ASN A 74 -16.30 -0.76 -51.69
CA ASN A 74 -17.31 -0.17 -50.79
C ASN A 74 -17.75 -1.08 -49.64
N VAL A 75 -17.35 -2.36 -49.62
CA VAL A 75 -17.73 -3.27 -48.53
C VAL A 75 -16.63 -3.34 -47.48
N LEU A 76 -17.00 -2.99 -46.25
CA LEU A 76 -16.18 -3.16 -45.06
C LEU A 76 -16.88 -4.14 -44.11
N VAL A 77 -16.11 -5.06 -43.53
CA VAL A 77 -16.56 -5.89 -42.41
C VAL A 77 -15.78 -5.46 -41.18
N LEU A 78 -16.50 -5.08 -40.12
CA LEU A 78 -15.92 -4.70 -38.83
C LEU A 78 -16.37 -5.70 -37.79
N ASP A 79 -15.41 -6.39 -37.17
CA ASP A 79 -15.65 -7.28 -36.05
C ASP A 79 -15.00 -6.69 -34.79
N ILE A 80 -15.78 -6.51 -33.73
CA ILE A 80 -15.34 -5.92 -32.47
C ILE A 80 -15.52 -6.98 -31.39
N PHE A 81 -14.40 -7.48 -30.90
CA PHE A 81 -14.36 -8.51 -29.86
C PHE A 81 -13.45 -8.08 -28.70
N PHE A 82 -13.71 -8.64 -27.52
CA PHE A 82 -12.83 -8.50 -26.36
C PHE A 82 -11.78 -9.61 -26.39
N GLU A 83 -10.50 -9.27 -26.31
CA GLU A 83 -9.39 -10.23 -26.32
C GLU A 83 -9.41 -11.16 -25.10
N ALA A 84 -9.75 -10.62 -23.93
CA ALA A 84 -9.96 -11.37 -22.70
C ALA A 84 -11.12 -10.78 -21.89
N LEU A 85 -11.86 -11.60 -21.13
CA LEU A 85 -12.84 -11.13 -20.12
C LEU A 85 -12.15 -10.58 -18.85
N ASN A 86 -10.84 -10.40 -18.90
CA ASN A 86 -10.07 -9.88 -17.78
C ASN A 86 -10.03 -8.36 -17.86
N TYR A 87 -10.73 -7.70 -16.94
CA TYR A 87 -10.69 -6.25 -16.82
C TYR A 87 -9.44 -5.87 -16.03
N GLU A 88 -8.57 -5.06 -16.61
CA GLU A 88 -7.46 -4.46 -15.88
C GLU A 88 -7.94 -3.20 -15.14
N MET A 89 -7.87 -3.24 -13.81
CA MET A 89 -8.22 -2.12 -12.94
C MET A 89 -6.94 -1.43 -12.46
N ILE A 90 -6.77 -0.15 -12.84
CA ILE A 90 -5.65 0.69 -12.39
C ILE A 90 -6.18 1.70 -11.38
N GLU A 91 -5.85 1.49 -10.11
CA GLU A 91 -6.24 2.37 -9.00
C GLU A 91 -5.04 3.16 -8.49
N GLN A 92 -5.18 4.49 -8.37
CA GLN A 92 -4.15 5.35 -7.77
C GLN A 92 -4.31 5.37 -6.25
N LYS A 93 -3.48 4.60 -5.54
CA LYS A 93 -3.42 4.61 -4.07
C LYS A 93 -2.42 5.64 -3.58
N LYS A 94 -2.72 6.28 -2.45
CA LYS A 94 -1.81 7.24 -1.81
C LYS A 94 -0.60 6.48 -1.28
N ALA A 95 0.61 6.90 -1.65
CA ALA A 95 1.86 6.25 -1.22
C ALA A 95 2.09 6.33 0.31
N TYR A 96 1.45 7.28 0.98
CA TYR A 96 1.59 7.47 2.42
C TYR A 96 0.29 7.99 3.04
N GLU A 97 -0.30 7.20 3.93
CA GLU A 97 -1.52 7.56 4.65
C GLU A 97 -1.19 8.25 5.99
N VAL A 98 -2.16 8.97 6.56
CA VAL A 98 -1.99 9.60 7.90
C VAL A 98 -1.65 8.55 8.96
N ALA A 99 -2.19 7.34 8.82
CA ALA A 99 -1.82 6.21 9.67
C ALA A 99 -0.34 5.84 9.56
N GLY A 100 0.25 5.87 8.35
CA GLY A 100 1.68 5.65 8.15
C GLY A 100 2.53 6.73 8.83
N LEU A 101 2.12 8.00 8.69
CA LEU A 101 2.78 9.14 9.34
C LEU A 101 2.82 9.01 10.86
N LEU A 102 1.68 8.68 11.45
CA LEU A 102 1.56 8.52 12.90
C LEU A 102 2.29 7.26 13.38
N GLY A 103 2.34 6.20 12.56
CA GLY A 103 3.11 5.00 12.84
C GLY A 103 4.61 5.27 12.94
N ASP A 104 5.17 6.04 12.00
CA ASP A 104 6.60 6.35 12.00
C ASP A 104 6.99 7.28 13.16
N ILE A 105 6.16 8.28 13.47
CA ILE A 105 6.37 9.17 14.61
C ILE A 105 6.22 8.39 15.93
N GLY A 106 5.15 7.61 16.07
CA GLY A 106 4.85 6.84 17.27
C GLY A 106 5.88 5.73 17.53
N GLY A 107 6.38 5.07 16.48
CA GLY A 107 7.38 4.02 16.58
C GLY A 107 8.72 4.55 17.09
N GLN A 108 9.21 5.65 16.52
CA GLN A 108 10.48 6.24 16.99
C GLN A 108 10.35 6.79 18.40
N MET A 109 9.28 7.54 18.71
CA MET A 109 9.05 8.07 20.06
C MET A 109 8.86 6.95 21.10
N GLY A 110 8.13 5.88 20.74
CA GLY A 110 7.92 4.73 21.59
C GLY A 110 9.22 3.97 21.91
N LEU A 111 10.14 3.86 20.95
CA LEU A 111 11.45 3.23 21.17
C LEU A 111 12.30 4.04 22.17
N PHE A 112 12.34 5.37 22.02
CA PHE A 112 13.09 6.23 22.94
C PHE A 112 12.52 6.20 24.36
N ILE A 113 11.18 6.22 24.51
CA ILE A 113 10.52 6.13 25.82
C ILE A 113 10.70 4.73 26.42
N GLY A 114 10.56 3.67 25.62
CA GLY A 114 10.75 2.30 26.08
C GLY A 114 12.18 2.03 26.57
N ALA A 115 13.19 2.49 25.85
CA ALA A 115 14.59 2.38 26.28
C ALA A 115 14.83 3.14 27.59
N SER A 116 14.30 4.37 27.71
CA SER A 116 14.41 5.17 28.93
C SER A 116 13.73 4.48 30.12
N LEU A 117 12.56 3.87 29.92
CA LEU A 117 11.86 3.14 30.98
C LEU A 117 12.63 1.90 31.45
N LEU A 118 13.23 1.14 30.53
CA LEU A 118 14.08 0.00 30.89
C LEU A 118 15.29 0.43 31.72
N THR A 119 15.94 1.55 31.37
CA THR A 119 17.06 2.06 32.17
C THR A 119 16.66 2.49 33.58
N ILE A 120 15.45 3.04 33.74
CA ILE A 120 14.92 3.41 35.07
C ILE A 120 14.67 2.16 35.92
N LEU A 121 14.10 1.11 35.33
CA LEU A 121 13.88 -0.17 36.03
C LEU A 121 15.20 -0.81 36.47
N GLU A 122 16.23 -0.77 35.63
CA GLU A 122 17.57 -1.26 35.96
C GLU A 122 18.18 -0.53 37.17
N ILE A 123 18.01 0.81 37.23
CA ILE A 123 18.45 1.60 38.38
C ILE A 123 17.69 1.21 39.65
N PHE A 124 16.38 0.97 39.56
CA PHE A 124 15.59 0.53 40.72
C PHE A 124 16.06 -0.84 41.22
N ASP A 125 16.25 -1.81 40.35
CA ASP A 125 16.75 -3.15 40.72
C ASP A 125 18.13 -3.05 41.40
N TYR A 126 19.05 -2.24 40.86
CA TYR A 126 20.36 -2.00 41.46
C TYR A 126 20.28 -1.38 42.87
N LEU A 127 19.36 -0.43 43.07
CA LEU A 127 19.14 0.22 44.37
C LEU A 127 18.49 -0.73 45.39
N TYR A 128 17.58 -1.61 44.97
CA TYR A 128 16.98 -2.61 45.85
C TYR A 128 17.99 -3.66 46.31
N GLU A 129 18.88 -4.11 45.41
CA GLU A 129 19.92 -5.08 45.77
C GLU A 129 20.97 -4.48 46.71
N SER A 130 21.45 -3.27 46.41
CA SER A 130 22.40 -2.56 47.28
C SER A 130 21.77 -2.12 48.62
N GLY A 131 20.48 -1.77 48.64
CA GLY A 131 19.73 -1.44 49.86
C GLY A 131 19.41 -2.67 50.72
N SER A 132 19.20 -3.84 50.11
CA SER A 132 19.03 -5.11 50.82
C SER A 132 20.32 -5.50 51.56
N LEU A 133 21.50 -5.19 51.01
CA LEU A 133 22.78 -5.38 51.70
C LEU A 133 22.94 -4.43 52.92
N ALA A 134 22.35 -3.23 52.87
CA ALA A 134 22.32 -2.31 54.02
C ALA A 134 21.35 -2.77 55.12
N MET A 135 20.26 -3.48 54.77
CA MET A 135 19.33 -4.10 55.73
C MET A 135 19.80 -5.48 56.22
N ALA A 136 20.67 -6.17 55.47
CA ALA A 136 21.37 -7.38 55.89
C ALA A 136 22.54 -7.10 56.88
N GLY A 137 22.85 -5.82 57.12
CA GLY A 137 23.85 -5.38 58.10
C GLY A 137 23.45 -5.54 59.57
N HIS A 138 22.21 -5.97 59.88
CA HIS A 138 21.85 -6.44 61.22
C HIS A 138 21.88 -7.96 61.29
N CYS A 139 23.09 -8.52 61.34
CA CYS A 139 23.31 -9.88 61.80
C CYS A 139 23.04 -9.94 63.31
N SER A 140 21.81 -10.31 63.70
CA SER A 140 21.49 -10.56 65.10
C SER A 140 22.04 -11.92 65.51
N SER A 141 23.06 -11.93 66.35
CA SER A 141 23.71 -13.12 66.86
C SER A 141 22.77 -13.89 67.80
N VAL A 142 22.08 -14.90 67.25
CA VAL A 142 21.35 -15.91 68.05
C VAL A 142 22.28 -17.09 68.28
N GLY A 143 22.75 -17.24 69.52
CA GLY A 143 23.45 -18.43 69.98
C GLY A 143 22.46 -19.57 70.23
N VAL A 144 22.70 -20.74 69.62
CA VAL A 144 21.96 -21.97 69.90
C VAL A 144 22.92 -22.99 70.49
N PRO A 145 22.58 -23.67 71.60
CA PRO A 145 23.45 -24.66 72.21
C PRO A 145 23.26 -26.00 71.50
N SER A 146 24.33 -26.70 71.12
CA SER A 146 24.20 -28.14 70.91
C SER A 146 25.48 -28.91 71.18
N SER A 147 25.25 -29.96 71.97
CA SER A 147 26.12 -30.99 72.50
C SER A 147 26.72 -31.92 71.44
N VAL A 148 27.87 -32.52 71.80
CA VAL A 148 28.53 -33.72 71.24
C VAL A 148 29.58 -33.46 70.15
N GLY A 149 30.86 -33.53 70.58
CA GLY A 149 31.87 -34.41 69.99
C GLY A 149 32.38 -34.15 68.57
N THR A 150 33.44 -33.33 68.50
CA THR A 150 34.59 -33.43 67.57
C THR A 150 34.40 -33.06 66.08
N THR A 151 35.07 -31.95 65.73
CA THR A 151 35.39 -31.38 64.40
C THR A 151 34.40 -30.34 63.84
N ALA A 152 34.75 -29.06 63.99
CA ALA A 152 34.03 -27.91 63.44
C ALA A 152 34.33 -27.76 61.94
N VAL A 153 33.33 -28.01 61.09
CA VAL A 153 33.32 -27.52 59.71
C VAL A 153 32.66 -26.13 59.73
N LYS A 154 33.38 -25.12 59.27
CA LYS A 154 32.91 -23.72 59.18
C LYS A 154 31.94 -23.59 58.00
N GLY A 155 30.70 -24.07 58.17
CA GLY A 155 29.63 -23.85 57.21
C GLY A 155 29.12 -22.42 57.32
N HIS A 156 29.28 -21.62 56.26
CA HIS A 156 28.49 -20.39 56.10
C HIS A 156 27.13 -20.80 55.53
N LEU A 157 26.11 -20.86 56.38
CA LEU A 157 24.72 -20.94 55.93
C LEU A 157 24.19 -19.50 55.86
N CYS A 158 24.30 -18.86 54.70
CA CYS A 158 23.47 -17.70 54.39
C CYS A 158 22.17 -18.23 53.77
N SER A 159 21.08 -18.05 54.49
CA SER A 159 19.73 -18.36 54.03
C SER A 159 19.47 -17.64 52.71
N GLN A 160 19.10 -18.41 51.67
CA GLN A 160 18.65 -17.84 50.40
C GLN A 160 17.35 -17.04 50.61
N PRO A 161 17.11 -15.96 49.84
CA PRO A 161 15.77 -15.44 49.66
C PRO A 161 15.00 -16.37 48.69
N GLU A 162 13.90 -16.95 49.16
CA GLU A 162 12.96 -17.70 48.31
C GLU A 162 12.33 -16.78 47.26
N SER A 163 12.63 -17.01 45.98
CA SER A 163 11.86 -16.48 44.86
C SER A 163 10.69 -17.43 44.53
N HIS A 164 9.46 -16.99 44.73
CA HIS A 164 8.23 -17.71 44.39
C HIS A 164 8.23 -18.24 42.93
N PRO A 165 7.63 -19.42 42.66
CA PRO A 165 7.65 -20.05 41.34
C PRO A 165 6.60 -19.47 40.37
N SER A 166 7.01 -19.29 39.11
CA SER A 166 6.13 -19.00 37.97
C SER A 166 5.22 -20.21 37.65
N PRO A 167 3.93 -20.01 37.28
CA PRO A 167 3.07 -21.12 36.87
C PRO A 167 3.37 -21.52 35.41
N ALA A 168 3.58 -22.82 35.17
CA ALA A 168 3.64 -23.40 33.82
C ALA A 168 2.32 -24.15 33.49
N PRO A 169 1.81 -24.12 32.24
CA PRO A 169 0.56 -24.76 31.80
C PRO A 169 0.83 -26.15 31.15
N PRO A 170 -0.16 -26.79 30.49
CA PRO A 170 -1.29 -27.58 31.01
C PRO A 170 -1.17 -29.10 30.69
N ALA A 171 -2.05 -29.93 31.27
CA ALA A 171 -2.45 -31.25 30.75
C ALA A 171 -3.96 -31.46 30.98
#